data_AF-A0A428K4S4-F1
#
_entry.id   AF-A0A428K4S4-F1
#
_cell.length_a   1.000
_cell.length_b   1.000
_cell.length_c   1.000
_cell.angle_alpha   90.00
_cell.angle_beta   90.00
_cell.angle_gamma   90.00
#
_symmetry.space_group_name_H-M   'P 1'
#
loop_
_entity.id
_entity.type
_entity.pdbx_description
1 polymer ?
#
loop_
_entity_poly.entity_id
_entity_poly.type
_entity_poly.pdbx_seq_one_letter_code
_entity_poly.pdbx_strand_id
1 'polypeptide(L)'
;MHRKVIFIIMLLTSLFSCKKESNEKGNPQVLKKSSQVFSFEFYDKNQERVNEILKDSEYIVVIRYKSNFDTITKNLYTEGYPERALFFHKMKDQFSDKYLEEKSIEFIMNNFSLDTILARNNRGFIFETGFNKRGENYINGIIEDFVHLKTSDTDKIRLISEKTLVSQKVLVK
;
A
#
# COMPACT_ATOMS: atom_id res chain seq x y z
N MET A 1 -36.47 -45.96 43.32
CA MET A 1 -35.12 -46.03 42.70
C MET A 1 -34.95 -44.89 41.71
N HIS A 2 -34.70 -43.67 42.19
CA HIS A 2 -34.45 -42.49 41.36
C HIS A 2 -33.30 -41.72 41.97
N ARG A 3 -32.06 -42.01 41.54
CA ARG A 3 -30.87 -41.24 41.94
C ARG A 3 -29.61 -41.67 41.17
N LYS A 4 -29.69 -41.87 39.84
CA LYS A 4 -28.48 -42.18 39.03
C LYS A 4 -28.48 -41.60 37.60
N VAL A 5 -29.19 -40.50 37.34
CA VAL A 5 -29.18 -39.87 35.99
C VAL A 5 -28.62 -38.43 35.98
N ILE A 6 -28.39 -37.81 37.14
CA ILE A 6 -27.99 -36.38 37.19
C ILE A 6 -26.46 -36.17 37.19
N PHE A 7 -25.65 -37.22 37.30
CA PHE A 7 -24.18 -37.06 37.44
C PHE A 7 -23.38 -37.07 36.12
N ILE A 8 -24.01 -37.32 34.97
CA ILE A 8 -23.29 -37.40 33.67
C ILE A 8 -23.36 -36.08 32.88
N ILE A 9 -24.24 -35.14 33.24
CA ILE A 9 -24.37 -33.86 32.51
C ILE A 9 -23.36 -32.80 33.02
N MET A 10 -22.79 -32.96 34.22
CA MET A 10 -21.78 -32.03 34.75
C MET A 10 -20.35 -32.27 34.27
N LEU A 11 -20.06 -33.36 33.56
CA LEU A 11 -18.70 -33.66 33.06
C LEU A 11 -18.46 -33.23 31.61
N LEU A 12 -19.48 -32.75 30.90
CA LEU A 12 -19.38 -32.32 29.49
C LEU A 12 -19.17 -30.82 29.32
N THR A 13 -19.29 -30.02 30.39
CA THR A 13 -19.05 -28.57 30.34
C THR A 13 -17.60 -28.17 30.67
N SER A 14 -16.74 -29.11 31.03
CA SER A 14 -15.31 -28.85 31.30
C SER A 14 -14.39 -29.01 30.08
N LEU A 15 -14.91 -29.46 28.93
CA LEU A 15 -14.14 -29.59 27.68
C LEU A 15 -14.22 -28.35 26.76
N PHE A 16 -14.90 -27.29 27.17
CA PHE A 16 -14.84 -25.97 26.54
C PHE A 16 -14.08 -24.95 27.42
N SER A 17 -12.95 -25.36 27.99
CA SER A 17 -11.91 -24.39 28.34
C SER A 17 -11.09 -24.11 27.09
N CYS A 18 -11.75 -23.46 26.12
CA CYS A 18 -11.05 -22.80 25.04
C CYS A 18 -10.17 -21.75 25.72
N LYS A 19 -8.85 -21.98 25.74
CA LYS A 19 -7.89 -20.94 26.10
C LYS A 19 -8.21 -19.76 25.21
N LYS A 20 -8.93 -18.79 25.78
CA LYS A 20 -9.03 -17.46 25.21
C LYS A 20 -7.60 -16.96 25.33
N GLU A 21 -6.82 -17.14 24.25
CA GLU A 21 -5.63 -16.34 24.04
C GLU A 21 -6.07 -14.94 24.40
N SER A 22 -5.48 -14.40 25.46
CA SER A 22 -5.54 -12.98 25.67
C SER A 22 -5.01 -12.43 24.36
N ASN A 23 -5.91 -11.86 23.58
CA ASN A 23 -5.56 -10.77 22.69
C ASN A 23 -4.83 -9.81 23.62
N GLU A 24 -3.51 -9.96 23.69
CA GLU A 24 -2.64 -8.86 23.99
C GLU A 24 -3.22 -7.77 23.11
N LYS A 25 -3.77 -6.75 23.77
CA LYS A 25 -4.00 -5.48 23.13
C LYS A 25 -2.64 -5.12 22.58
N GLY A 26 -2.40 -5.48 21.32
CA GLY A 26 -1.29 -4.99 20.55
C GLY A 26 -1.40 -3.50 20.74
N ASN A 27 -0.42 -2.95 21.47
CA ASN A 27 -0.28 -1.52 21.61
C ASN A 27 -0.58 -0.91 20.24
N PRO A 28 -1.39 0.16 20.15
CA PRO A 28 -1.59 0.84 18.88
C PRO A 28 -0.21 0.99 18.28
N GLN A 29 0.00 0.36 17.11
CA GLN A 29 1.28 0.42 16.43
C GLN A 29 1.60 1.90 16.38
N VAL A 30 2.62 2.28 17.15
CA VAL A 30 3.24 3.59 17.00
C VAL A 30 3.56 3.63 15.53
N LEU A 31 2.87 4.50 14.80
CA LEU A 31 3.12 4.80 13.39
C LEU A 31 4.60 5.13 13.31
N LYS A 32 5.42 4.10 13.07
CA LYS A 32 6.82 4.28 12.71
C LYS A 32 6.71 5.13 11.47
N LYS A 33 7.16 6.38 11.60
CA LYS A 33 7.34 7.33 10.50
C LYS A 33 7.87 6.50 9.33
N SER A 34 7.01 6.27 8.34
CA SER A 34 7.31 5.34 7.26
C SER A 34 8.67 5.74 6.70
N SER A 35 9.61 4.80 6.60
CA SER A 35 10.92 5.05 5.99
C SER A 35 10.82 5.20 4.47
N GLN A 36 9.60 5.15 3.93
CA GLN A 36 9.31 5.34 2.54
C GLN A 36 9.17 6.83 2.26
N VAL A 37 9.78 7.25 1.15
CA VAL A 37 9.74 8.64 0.72
C VAL A 37 9.27 8.67 -0.71
N PHE A 38 8.25 9.48 -0.98
CA PHE A 38 7.79 9.75 -2.33
C PHE A 38 7.82 11.24 -2.65
N SER A 39 7.98 11.56 -3.93
CA SER A 39 7.92 12.92 -4.43
C SER A 39 7.24 12.96 -5.80
N PHE A 40 6.43 13.98 -6.01
CA PHE A 40 5.75 14.24 -7.28
C PHE A 40 6.49 15.32 -8.06
N GLU A 41 6.74 15.05 -9.33
CA GLU A 41 7.24 16.01 -10.30
C GLU A 41 6.26 16.07 -11.47
N PHE A 42 6.02 17.27 -11.98
CA PHE A 42 5.12 17.52 -13.10
C PHE A 42 5.91 18.05 -14.27
N TYR A 43 5.62 17.53 -15.46
CA TYR A 43 6.25 17.93 -16.70
C TYR A 43 5.16 18.27 -17.71
N ASP A 44 5.41 19.30 -18.52
CA ASP A 44 4.53 19.66 -19.62
C ASP A 44 4.72 18.74 -20.84
N LYS A 45 3.99 19.02 -21.92
CA LYS A 45 4.10 18.30 -23.20
C LYS A 45 5.49 18.36 -23.85
N ASN A 46 6.30 19.36 -23.49
CA ASN A 46 7.67 19.52 -23.98
C ASN A 46 8.69 18.82 -23.07
N GLN A 47 8.21 18.09 -22.05
CA GLN A 47 9.03 17.43 -21.03
C GLN A 47 9.82 18.41 -20.16
N GLU A 48 9.34 19.65 -20.03
CA GLU A 48 9.90 20.64 -19.12
C GLU A 48 9.22 20.55 -17.77
N ARG A 49 10.02 20.56 -16.69
CA ARG A 49 9.48 20.50 -15.33
C ARG A 49 8.72 21.80 -15.03
N VAL A 50 7.48 21.67 -14.59
CA VAL A 50 6.63 22.79 -14.22
C VAL A 50 6.31 22.79 -12.74
N ASN A 51 6.14 23.98 -12.18
CA ASN A 51 5.68 24.18 -10.80
C ASN A 51 4.24 24.72 -10.74
N GLU A 52 3.70 25.13 -11.89
CA GLU A 52 2.34 25.65 -12.01
C GLU A 52 1.51 24.71 -12.88
N ILE A 53 0.34 24.32 -12.36
CA ILE A 53 -0.60 23.43 -13.02
C ILE A 53 -1.80 24.28 -13.44
N LEU A 54 -2.16 24.18 -14.72
CA LEU A 54 -3.22 24.94 -15.36
C LEU A 54 -4.39 24.01 -15.67
N LYS A 55 -5.60 24.57 -15.58
CA LYS A 55 -6.82 23.89 -15.98
C LYS A 55 -6.77 23.52 -17.47
N ASP A 56 -7.40 22.39 -17.80
CA ASP A 56 -7.59 21.87 -19.16
C ASP A 56 -6.26 21.64 -19.91
N SER A 57 -5.18 21.42 -19.15
CA SER A 57 -3.85 21.06 -19.65
C SER A 57 -3.49 19.63 -19.23
N GLU A 58 -2.71 18.96 -20.07
CA GLU A 58 -2.17 17.62 -19.83
C GLU A 58 -0.74 17.70 -19.30
N TYR A 59 -0.42 16.81 -18.38
CA TYR A 59 0.87 16.74 -17.69
C TYR A 59 1.37 15.31 -17.60
N ILE A 60 2.68 15.15 -17.70
CA ILE A 60 3.37 13.91 -17.33
C ILE A 60 3.73 14.03 -15.85
N VAL A 61 3.24 13.09 -15.05
CA VAL A 61 3.55 12.99 -13.62
C VAL A 61 4.61 11.94 -13.41
N VAL A 62 5.65 12.30 -12.67
CA VAL A 62 6.68 11.38 -12.21
C VAL A 62 6.59 11.27 -10.69
N ILE A 63 6.28 10.07 -10.21
CA ILE A 63 6.34 9.74 -8.78
C ILE A 63 7.65 9.02 -8.54
N ARG A 64 8.59 9.65 -7.83
CA ARG A 64 9.78 8.94 -7.33
C ARG A 64 9.42 8.27 -6.02
N TYR A 65 9.85 7.03 -5.84
CA TYR A 65 9.58 6.26 -4.63
C TYR A 65 10.86 5.61 -4.13
N LYS A 66 11.09 5.71 -2.82
CA LYS A 66 12.17 5.04 -2.11
C LYS A 66 11.58 4.26 -0.94
N SER A 67 12.08 3.06 -0.69
CA SER A 67 11.64 2.20 0.42
C SER A 67 12.80 1.40 0.99
N ASN A 68 12.58 0.71 2.12
CA ASN A 68 13.61 -0.15 2.70
C ASN A 68 14.01 -1.29 1.77
N PHE A 69 13.11 -1.72 0.87
CA PHE A 69 13.36 -2.78 -0.10
C PHE A 69 14.42 -2.41 -1.14
N ASP A 70 14.74 -1.11 -1.30
CA ASP A 70 15.89 -0.64 -2.07
C ASP A 70 17.24 -1.18 -1.56
N THR A 71 17.33 -1.51 -0.25
CA THR A 71 18.55 -2.03 0.36
C THR A 71 18.62 -3.56 0.31
N ILE A 72 17.48 -4.24 0.49
CA ILE A 72 17.38 -5.70 0.47
C ILE A 72 17.73 -6.25 -0.92
N THR A 73 17.21 -5.62 -1.96
CA THR A 73 17.41 -6.04 -3.36
C THR A 73 18.86 -5.93 -3.84
N LYS A 74 19.67 -5.03 -3.27
CA LYS A 74 21.08 -4.84 -3.69
C LYS A 74 22.01 -5.98 -3.26
N ASN A 75 21.65 -6.74 -2.23
CA ASN A 75 22.55 -7.70 -1.60
C ASN A 75 22.40 -9.16 -2.11
N LEU A 76 21.47 -9.42 -3.04
CA LEU A 76 21.09 -10.79 -3.45
C LEU A 76 21.49 -11.16 -4.90
N TYR A 77 22.23 -10.29 -5.60
CA TYR A 77 22.59 -10.50 -7.01
C TYR A 77 23.71 -11.53 -7.19
N THR A 78 23.33 -12.81 -7.27
CA THR A 78 24.12 -13.83 -7.97
C THR A 78 23.31 -14.64 -8.98
N GLU A 79 21.97 -14.77 -8.87
CA GLU A 79 21.19 -15.58 -9.82
C GLU A 79 19.81 -14.98 -10.19
N GLY A 80 19.69 -14.45 -11.40
CA GLY A 80 18.63 -14.78 -12.36
C GLY A 80 17.15 -14.39 -12.15
N TYR A 81 16.70 -13.81 -11.04
CA TYR A 81 15.28 -13.48 -10.83
C TYR A 81 15.02 -12.00 -10.53
N PRO A 82 13.95 -11.37 -11.06
CA PRO A 82 13.73 -9.94 -10.95
C PRO A 82 12.91 -9.60 -9.71
N GLU A 83 13.32 -9.96 -8.50
CA GLU A 83 12.24 -10.27 -7.57
C GLU A 83 11.61 -9.10 -6.79
N ARG A 84 11.90 -7.85 -7.15
CA ARG A 84 11.09 -6.70 -6.76
C ARG A 84 10.17 -6.25 -7.89
N ALA A 85 8.92 -5.96 -7.57
CA ALA A 85 8.15 -5.07 -8.41
C ALA A 85 7.33 -4.07 -7.59
N LEU A 86 7.02 -2.99 -8.29
CA LEU A 86 6.39 -1.80 -7.74
C LEU A 86 5.19 -1.47 -8.62
N PHE A 87 4.01 -1.40 -8.01
CA PHE A 87 2.79 -0.94 -8.65
C PHE A 87 2.28 0.33 -7.98
N PHE A 88 1.72 1.23 -8.78
CA PHE A 88 0.91 2.32 -8.31
C PHE A 88 -0.52 2.12 -8.81
N HIS A 89 -1.42 1.77 -7.90
CA HIS A 89 -2.85 1.66 -8.16
C HIS A 89 -3.46 3.05 -7.99
N LYS A 90 -3.47 3.82 -9.08
CA LYS A 90 -3.99 5.17 -9.15
C LYS A 90 -5.51 5.15 -9.07
N MET A 91 -6.08 5.94 -8.17
CA MET A 91 -7.53 6.15 -8.10
C MET A 91 -7.99 7.01 -9.28
N LYS A 92 -9.14 6.66 -9.87
CA LYS A 92 -9.78 7.48 -10.90
C LYS A 92 -10.44 8.72 -10.29
N ASP A 93 -11.11 8.51 -9.17
CA ASP A 93 -11.77 9.57 -8.41
C ASP A 93 -10.77 10.29 -7.51
N GLN A 94 -11.07 11.56 -7.22
CA GLN A 94 -10.24 12.42 -6.38
C GLN A 94 -10.86 12.59 -5.00
N PHE A 95 -10.07 12.33 -3.96
CA PHE A 95 -10.47 12.43 -2.57
C PHE A 95 -9.45 13.25 -1.78
N SER A 96 -9.94 13.99 -0.78
CA SER A 96 -9.06 14.71 0.13
C SER A 96 -8.31 13.75 1.05
N ASP A 97 -7.14 14.19 1.52
CA ASP A 97 -6.30 13.43 2.46
C ASP A 97 -7.12 12.97 3.67
N LYS A 98 -7.89 13.88 4.28
CA LYS A 98 -8.76 13.59 5.42
C LYS A 98 -9.77 12.47 5.15
N TYR A 99 -10.40 12.46 3.97
CA TYR A 99 -11.36 11.40 3.64
C TYR A 99 -10.67 10.03 3.54
N LEU A 100 -9.47 10.00 2.99
CA LEU A 100 -8.69 8.79 2.79
C LEU A 100 -8.05 8.26 4.08
N GLU A 101 -7.62 9.14 4.99
CA GLU A 101 -7.04 8.78 6.30
C GLU A 101 -7.99 7.93 7.16
N GLU A 102 -9.30 8.10 6.97
CA GLU A 102 -10.33 7.36 7.69
C GLU A 102 -10.62 5.96 7.08
N LYS A 103 -9.97 5.61 5.96
CA LYS A 103 -10.19 4.35 5.24
C LYS A 103 -8.98 3.44 5.34
N SER A 104 -9.22 2.13 5.45
CA SER A 104 -8.16 1.15 5.29
C SER A 104 -7.78 0.98 3.82
N ILE A 105 -6.52 0.60 3.56
CA ILE A 105 -6.06 0.25 2.21
C ILE A 105 -6.93 -0.83 1.58
N GLU A 106 -7.29 -1.87 2.36
CA GLU A 106 -8.20 -2.96 1.93
C GLU A 106 -9.54 -2.42 1.44
N PHE A 107 -10.15 -1.49 2.19
CA PHE A 107 -11.40 -0.86 1.80
C PHE A 107 -11.23 -0.11 0.49
N ILE A 108 -10.15 0.66 0.35
CA ILE A 108 -9.88 1.45 -0.86
C ILE A 108 -9.73 0.53 -2.08
N MET A 109 -8.91 -0.53 -1.98
CA MET A 109 -8.67 -1.49 -3.06
C MET A 109 -9.95 -2.19 -3.54
N ASN A 110 -10.89 -2.44 -2.64
CA ASN A 110 -12.11 -3.19 -2.94
C ASN A 110 -13.29 -2.32 -3.39
N ASN A 111 -13.28 -1.01 -3.11
CA ASN A 111 -14.46 -0.14 -3.31
C ASN A 111 -14.25 0.99 -4.33
N PHE A 112 -13.02 1.28 -4.74
CA PHE A 112 -12.74 2.33 -5.73
C PHE A 112 -12.21 1.76 -7.04
N SER A 113 -12.46 2.49 -8.13
CA SER A 113 -11.88 2.15 -9.43
C SER A 113 -10.41 2.58 -9.48
N LEU A 114 -9.54 1.62 -9.78
CA LEU A 114 -8.09 1.79 -9.79
C LEU A 114 -7.52 1.47 -11.18
N ASP A 115 -6.63 2.32 -11.66
CA ASP A 115 -5.74 2.03 -12.79
C ASP A 115 -4.36 1.65 -12.25
N THR A 116 -3.78 0.57 -12.74
CA THR A 116 -2.49 0.06 -12.23
C THR A 116 -1.34 0.46 -13.15
N ILE A 117 -0.34 1.13 -12.59
CA ILE A 117 0.86 1.58 -13.28
C ILE A 117 2.06 0.83 -12.72
N LEU A 118 2.79 0.11 -13.58
CA LEU A 118 4.04 -0.56 -13.21
C LEU A 118 5.19 0.46 -13.16
N ALA A 119 6.06 0.34 -12.16
CA ALA A 119 7.22 1.21 -12.05
C ALA A 119 8.25 1.01 -13.16
N ARG A 120 8.89 2.10 -13.58
CA ARG A 120 10.07 2.07 -14.46
C ARG A 120 11.29 1.69 -13.63
N ASN A 121 11.92 0.55 -13.95
CA ASN A 121 13.15 0.05 -13.31
C ASN A 121 13.06 -0.01 -11.77
N ASN A 122 11.86 -0.25 -11.22
CA ASN A 122 11.61 -0.29 -9.78
C ASN A 122 12.05 0.96 -9.00
N ARG A 123 11.94 2.16 -9.61
CA ARG A 123 12.33 3.44 -8.96
C ARG A 123 11.19 4.45 -8.82
N GLY A 124 10.13 4.26 -9.58
CA GLY A 124 9.05 5.24 -9.64
C GLY A 124 8.11 5.02 -10.81
N PHE A 125 7.08 5.84 -10.85
CA PHE A 125 5.94 5.71 -11.75
C PHE A 125 5.88 6.93 -12.68
N ILE A 126 5.48 6.70 -13.94
CA ILE A 126 5.29 7.75 -14.93
C ILE A 126 3.93 7.53 -15.57
N PHE A 127 3.09 8.56 -15.59
CA PHE A 127 1.77 8.52 -16.22
C PHE A 127 1.32 9.92 -16.64
N GLU A 128 0.36 9.96 -17.56
CA GLU A 128 -0.27 11.19 -18.01
C GLU A 128 -1.51 11.51 -17.15
N THR A 129 -1.74 12.78 -16.89
CA THR A 129 -2.96 13.26 -16.20
C THR A 129 -3.32 14.65 -16.69
N GLY A 130 -4.62 14.97 -16.64
CA GLY A 130 -5.12 16.33 -16.85
C GLY A 130 -6.00 16.78 -15.68
N PHE A 131 -6.18 18.09 -15.56
CA PHE A 131 -7.04 18.69 -14.53
C PHE A 131 -8.09 19.58 -15.16
N ASN A 132 -9.36 19.21 -15.06
CA ASN A 132 -10.48 19.94 -15.66
C ASN A 132 -11.18 20.90 -14.67
N LYS A 133 -10.67 21.02 -13.44
CA LYS A 133 -11.25 21.83 -12.37
C LYS A 133 -10.18 22.73 -11.75
N ARG A 134 -10.49 24.02 -11.60
CA ARG A 134 -9.66 24.98 -10.86
C ARG A 134 -9.69 24.72 -9.35
N GLY A 135 -8.63 25.14 -8.67
CA GLY A 135 -8.47 25.02 -7.23
C GLY A 135 -7.84 23.70 -6.82
N GLU A 136 -8.31 23.14 -5.71
CA GLU A 136 -7.75 21.91 -5.15
C GLU A 136 -8.19 20.67 -5.93
N ASN A 137 -7.21 19.92 -6.41
CA ASN A 137 -7.36 18.59 -7.00
C ASN A 137 -6.45 17.62 -6.26
N TYR A 138 -6.64 16.32 -6.47
CA TYR A 138 -5.86 15.29 -5.80
C TYR A 138 -5.40 14.22 -6.80
N ILE A 139 -4.18 13.74 -6.61
CA ILE A 139 -3.71 12.47 -7.16
C ILE A 139 -3.65 11.48 -6.01
N ASN A 140 -4.56 10.52 -6.01
CA ASN A 140 -4.63 9.50 -4.97
C ASN A 140 -4.26 8.13 -5.56
N GLY A 141 -3.72 7.26 -4.71
CA GLY A 141 -3.49 5.87 -5.07
C GLY A 141 -2.78 5.09 -4.00
N ILE A 142 -2.50 3.83 -4.30
CA ILE A 142 -1.78 2.92 -3.40
C ILE A 142 -0.52 2.47 -4.11
N ILE A 143 0.63 2.64 -3.46
CA ILE A 143 1.88 2.00 -3.89
C ILE A 143 1.92 0.61 -3.27
N GLU A 144 2.04 -0.42 -4.09
CA GLU A 144 2.33 -1.79 -3.68
C GLU A 144 3.77 -2.13 -4.07
N ASP A 145 4.59 -2.44 -3.06
CA ASP A 145 5.99 -2.81 -3.19
C ASP A 145 6.18 -4.23 -2.70
N PHE A 146 6.55 -5.15 -3.58
CA PHE A 146 6.79 -6.54 -3.22
C PHE A 146 8.18 -6.98 -3.62
N VAL A 147 8.78 -7.75 -2.74
CA VAL A 147 10.07 -8.38 -2.93
C VAL A 147 9.93 -9.85 -2.61
N HIS A 148 10.38 -10.70 -3.51
CA HIS A 148 10.58 -12.10 -3.21
C HIS A 148 12.04 -12.29 -2.74
N LEU A 149 12.20 -13.11 -1.70
CA LEU A 149 13.46 -13.34 -1.02
C LEU A 149 13.70 -14.84 -0.93
N LYS A 150 14.83 -15.29 -1.48
CA LYS A 150 15.38 -16.60 -1.19
C LYS A 150 16.36 -16.48 -0.02
N THR A 151 16.08 -17.16 1.08
CA THR A 151 16.96 -17.17 2.25
C THR A 151 17.94 -18.33 2.15
N SER A 152 19.19 -18.17 2.60
CA SER A 152 20.25 -19.19 2.42
C SER A 152 20.00 -20.49 3.19
N ASP A 153 19.10 -20.47 4.17
CA ASP A 153 18.72 -21.60 5.01
C ASP A 153 17.66 -22.51 4.37
N THR A 154 16.98 -22.08 3.31
CA THR A 154 15.91 -22.87 2.67
C THR A 154 15.85 -22.66 1.16
N ASP A 155 15.44 -23.68 0.41
CA ASP A 155 15.11 -23.52 -1.01
C ASP A 155 13.81 -22.75 -1.26
N LYS A 156 13.13 -22.28 -0.21
CA LYS A 156 11.84 -21.59 -0.31
C LYS A 156 12.03 -20.11 -0.65
N ILE A 157 11.26 -19.65 -1.63
CA ILE A 157 11.11 -18.23 -1.96
C ILE A 157 9.99 -17.65 -1.09
N ARG A 158 10.25 -16.54 -0.40
CA ARG A 158 9.29 -15.84 0.46
C ARG A 158 8.89 -14.53 -0.20
N LEU A 159 7.59 -14.26 -0.31
CA LEU A 159 7.09 -12.95 -0.74
C LEU A 159 6.91 -12.04 0.47
N ILE A 160 7.50 -10.86 0.43
CA ILE A 160 7.22 -9.76 1.37
C ILE A 160 6.62 -8.63 0.56
N SER A 161 5.50 -8.08 1.03
CA SER A 161 4.82 -6.97 0.38
C SER A 161 4.50 -5.86 1.37
N GLU A 162 4.61 -4.62 0.93
CA GLU A 162 4.17 -3.44 1.66
C GLU A 162 3.23 -2.63 0.77
N LYS A 163 2.14 -2.14 1.36
CA LYS A 163 1.17 -1.28 0.67
C LYS A 163 1.10 0.06 1.41
N THR A 164 1.18 1.14 0.65
CA THR A 164 1.19 2.49 1.20
C THR A 164 0.20 3.36 0.45
N LEU A 165 -0.71 3.98 1.20
CA LEU A 165 -1.61 4.99 0.67
C LEU A 165 -0.84 6.27 0.35
N VAL A 166 -1.04 6.81 -0.84
CA VAL A 166 -0.39 8.03 -1.33
C VAL A 166 -1.45 9.01 -1.79
N SER A 167 -1.30 10.26 -1.36
CA SER A 167 -2.15 11.37 -1.78
C SER A 167 -1.29 12.60 -2.00
N GLN A 168 -1.48 13.26 -3.15
CA GLN A 168 -0.86 14.53 -3.48
C GLN A 168 -1.92 15.55 -3.82
N LYS A 169 -2.04 16.59 -3.00
CA LYS A 169 -2.82 17.78 -3.34
C LYS A 169 -2.15 18.57 -4.46
N VAL A 170 -2.90 18.92 -5.48
CA VAL A 170 -2.46 19.71 -6.64
C VAL A 170 -3.30 20.97 -6.73
N LEU A 171 -2.66 22.14 -6.71
CA LEU A 171 -3.34 23.43 -6.88
C LEU A 171 -3.33 23.80 -8.36
N VAL A 172 -4.53 23.89 -8.94
CA VAL A 172 -4.75 24.15 -10.37
C VAL A 172 -5.26 25.57 -10.58
N LYS A 173 -4.57 26.33 -11.43
CA LYS A 173 -4.94 27.71 -11.81
C LYS A 173 -5.85 27.75 -13.04
#